data_AF-A0A5B1BKG9-F1
#
_entry.id   AF-A0A5B1BKG9-F1
#
_cell.length_a   1.000
_cell.length_b   1.000
_cell.length_c   1.000
_cell.angle_alpha   90.00
_cell.angle_beta   90.00
_cell.angle_gamma   90.00
#
_symmetry.space_group_name_H-M   'P 1'
#
loop_
_entity.id
_entity.type
_entity.pdbx_description
1 polymer ?
#
loop_
_entity_poly.entity_id
_entity_poly.type
_entity_poly.pdbx_seq_one_letter_code
_entity_poly.pdbx_strand_id
1 'polypeptide(L)'
;VFSSIDHWGRYAYGNQPVIAGWNLARFAEALLPLFAEDTQEAIALAEQALGVFRIRYDAVWSSGMRAKLGLRTAGTVVDELLPMLQDSGVDYTSFFRHLGQAARGDAEPARGLFVDLARFDDWLSRWQALGPEAELMDRVNPIYIPRNHLVEEALAAATDGDLRPVERLLEAVTHPYAERPGLERYARPAPEDFGAYRTFCGT
;
A
#
# COMPACT_ATOMS: atom_id res chain seq x y z
N VAL A 1 12.66 7.41 -5.46
CA VAL A 1 12.73 6.42 -4.35
C VAL A 1 12.55 7.13 -3.02
N PHE A 2 12.00 6.44 -2.03
CA PHE A 2 11.66 7.03 -0.72
C PHE A 2 12.90 7.38 0.12
N SER A 3 13.98 6.59 0.01
CA SER A 3 15.25 6.84 0.68
C SER A 3 16.20 7.62 -0.22
N SER A 4 16.85 8.65 0.33
CA SER A 4 17.84 9.47 -0.38
C SER A 4 19.10 8.70 -0.79
N ILE A 5 19.46 7.63 -0.07
CA ILE A 5 20.65 6.82 -0.35
C ILE A 5 20.37 5.65 -1.31
N ASP A 6 19.10 5.38 -1.65
CA ASP A 6 18.72 4.30 -2.56
C ASP A 6 18.79 4.74 -4.04
N HIS A 7 19.97 5.19 -4.48
CA HIS A 7 20.16 5.72 -5.84
C HIS A 7 19.77 4.74 -6.96
N TRP A 8 19.87 3.44 -6.70
CA TRP A 8 19.57 2.37 -7.65
C TRP A 8 18.15 1.82 -7.52
N GLY A 9 17.35 2.31 -6.58
CA GLY A 9 15.99 1.84 -6.35
C GLY A 9 15.90 0.39 -5.90
N ARG A 10 16.95 -0.13 -5.25
CA ARG A 10 16.98 -1.50 -4.70
C ARG A 10 15.78 -1.74 -3.80
N TYR A 11 15.37 -0.74 -3.02
CA TYR A 11 14.27 -0.83 -2.06
C TYR A 11 13.03 -0.04 -2.49
N ALA A 12 12.90 0.28 -3.79
CA ALA A 12 11.68 0.85 -4.35
C ALA A 12 10.47 -0.07 -4.08
N TYR A 13 9.27 0.51 -3.95
CA TYR A 13 8.04 -0.22 -3.58
C TYR A 13 7.83 -1.51 -4.40
N GLY A 14 7.92 -1.43 -5.73
CA GLY A 14 7.76 -2.60 -6.61
C GLY A 14 8.85 -3.66 -6.49
N ASN A 15 10.03 -3.32 -5.95
CA ASN A 15 11.16 -4.23 -5.77
C ASN A 15 11.12 -4.96 -4.41
N GLN A 16 10.33 -4.48 -3.45
CA GLN A 16 10.29 -5.05 -2.10
C GLN A 16 10.00 -6.56 -2.05
N PRO A 17 9.10 -7.15 -2.87
CA PRO A 17 8.85 -8.60 -2.85
C PRO A 17 10.07 -9.41 -3.29
N VAL A 18 10.79 -8.94 -4.32
CA VAL A 18 12.01 -9.58 -4.82
C VAL A 18 13.12 -9.51 -3.77
N ILE A 19 13.28 -8.35 -3.14
CA ILE A 19 14.26 -8.15 -2.07
C ILE A 19 13.94 -9.00 -0.83
N ALA A 20 12.67 -9.13 -0.46
CA ALA A 20 12.26 -10.00 0.64
C ALA A 20 12.66 -11.46 0.38
N GLY A 21 12.43 -11.97 -0.84
CA GLY A 21 12.89 -13.30 -1.25
C GLY A 21 14.41 -13.42 -1.19
N TRP A 22 15.15 -12.41 -1.65
CA TRP A 22 16.62 -12.39 -1.56
C TRP A 22 17.12 -12.42 -0.10
N ASN A 23 16.50 -11.63 0.79
CA ASN A 23 16.83 -11.62 2.22
C ASN A 23 16.57 -12.98 2.87
N LEU A 24 15.46 -13.63 2.53
CA LEU A 24 15.14 -14.99 3.01
C LEU A 24 16.17 -16.02 2.54
N ALA A 25 16.67 -15.90 1.30
CA ALA A 25 17.74 -16.77 0.81
C ALA A 25 19.04 -16.57 1.61
N ARG A 26 19.44 -15.32 1.89
CA ARG A 26 20.59 -15.03 2.77
C ARG A 26 20.41 -15.58 4.18
N PHE A 27 19.19 -15.50 4.72
CA PHE A 27 18.89 -16.08 6.02
C PHE A 27 19.00 -17.61 6.01
N ALA A 28 18.46 -18.28 4.98
CA ALA A 28 18.57 -19.73 4.83
C ALA A 28 20.02 -20.21 4.72
N GLU A 29 20.88 -19.47 4.00
CA GLU A 29 22.32 -19.76 3.90
C GLU A 29 23.01 -19.82 5.26
N ALA A 30 22.67 -18.90 6.17
CA ALA A 30 23.22 -18.88 7.52
C ALA A 30 22.75 -20.06 8.40
N LEU A 31 21.68 -20.75 7.98
CA LEU A 31 21.07 -21.87 8.72
C LEU A 31 21.38 -23.24 8.11
N LEU A 32 22.09 -23.32 6.97
CA LEU A 32 22.36 -24.59 6.28
C LEU A 32 22.92 -25.69 7.19
N PRO A 33 23.89 -25.44 8.10
CA PRO A 33 24.41 -26.47 8.99
C PRO A 33 23.38 -27.05 9.98
N LEU A 34 22.22 -26.39 10.14
CA LEU A 34 21.13 -26.84 10.99
C LEU A 34 20.07 -27.63 10.22
N PHE A 35 20.08 -27.61 8.87
CA PHE A 35 19.08 -28.29 8.06
C PHE A 35 19.44 -29.75 7.79
N ALA A 36 20.72 -30.04 7.54
CA ALA A 36 21.25 -31.38 7.36
C ALA A 36 22.76 -31.40 7.59
N GLU A 37 23.31 -32.59 7.86
CA GLU A 37 24.77 -32.80 7.92
C GLU A 37 25.41 -32.70 6.51
N ASP A 38 24.72 -33.18 5.48
CA ASP A 38 25.14 -33.04 4.09
C ASP A 38 24.73 -31.67 3.52
N THR A 39 25.71 -30.96 2.96
CA THR A 39 25.50 -29.61 2.43
C THR A 39 24.53 -29.58 1.24
N GLN A 40 24.54 -30.58 0.37
CA GLN A 40 23.64 -30.60 -0.80
C GLN A 40 22.20 -30.87 -0.38
N GLU A 41 22.00 -31.75 0.60
CA GLU A 41 20.70 -31.97 1.23
C GLU A 41 20.18 -30.69 1.91
N ALA A 42 21.03 -30.00 2.68
CA ALA A 42 20.67 -28.73 3.32
C ALA A 42 20.25 -27.65 2.29
N ILE A 43 20.97 -27.55 1.16
CA ILE A 43 20.63 -26.64 0.06
C ILE A 43 19.28 -27.02 -0.57
N ALA A 44 19.05 -28.31 -0.86
CA ALA A 44 17.79 -28.76 -1.45
C ALA A 44 16.59 -28.44 -0.56
N LEU A 45 16.72 -28.63 0.77
CA LEU A 45 15.70 -28.25 1.75
C LEU A 45 15.43 -26.73 1.75
N ALA A 46 16.49 -25.93 1.71
CA ALA A 46 16.38 -24.47 1.64
C ALA A 46 15.67 -24.01 0.35
N GLU A 47 16.07 -24.55 -0.81
CA GLU A 47 15.45 -24.22 -2.11
C GLU A 47 13.98 -24.63 -2.15
N GLN A 48 13.64 -25.82 -1.63
CA GLN A 48 12.24 -26.26 -1.54
C GLN A 48 11.40 -25.30 -0.68
N ALA A 49 11.92 -24.87 0.47
CA ALA A 49 11.23 -23.95 1.37
C ALA A 49 11.08 -22.54 0.74
N LEU A 50 12.10 -22.05 0.04
CA LEU A 50 12.09 -20.74 -0.61
C LEU A 50 11.26 -20.73 -1.90
N GLY A 51 11.19 -21.84 -2.61
CA GLY A 51 10.47 -21.97 -3.88
C GLY A 51 8.98 -21.65 -3.79
N VAL A 52 8.38 -21.77 -2.60
CA VAL A 52 6.96 -21.42 -2.38
C VAL A 52 6.73 -19.94 -2.03
N PHE A 53 7.78 -19.16 -1.74
CA PHE A 53 7.65 -17.77 -1.29
C PHE A 53 6.87 -16.92 -2.30
N ARG A 54 7.25 -16.97 -3.58
CA ARG A 54 6.62 -16.15 -4.62
C ARG A 54 5.14 -16.47 -4.77
N ILE A 55 4.81 -17.76 -4.80
CA ILE A 55 3.42 -18.24 -4.92
C ILE A 55 2.58 -17.76 -3.73
N ARG A 56 3.13 -17.86 -2.50
CA ARG A 56 2.44 -17.38 -1.30
C ARG A 56 2.28 -15.86 -1.29
N TYR A 57 3.32 -15.13 -1.66
CA TYR A 57 3.28 -13.68 -1.77
C TYR A 57 2.20 -13.23 -2.77
N ASP A 58 2.20 -13.78 -3.98
CA ASP A 58 1.25 -13.42 -5.03
C ASP A 58 -0.19 -13.76 -4.59
N ALA A 59 -0.41 -14.91 -3.96
CA ALA A 59 -1.72 -15.29 -3.44
C ALA A 59 -2.25 -14.31 -2.37
N VAL A 60 -1.39 -13.92 -1.41
CA VAL A 60 -1.74 -12.95 -0.35
C VAL A 60 -1.96 -11.56 -0.95
N TRP A 61 -1.08 -11.11 -1.85
CA TRP A 61 -1.19 -9.81 -2.51
C TRP A 61 -2.49 -9.71 -3.32
N SER A 62 -2.78 -10.71 -4.16
CA SER A 62 -4.02 -10.75 -4.94
C SER A 62 -5.25 -10.81 -4.05
N SER A 63 -5.19 -11.54 -2.93
CA SER A 63 -6.28 -11.56 -1.95
C SER A 63 -6.50 -10.19 -1.31
N GLY A 64 -5.43 -9.50 -0.93
CA GLY A 64 -5.48 -8.14 -0.41
C GLY A 64 -6.09 -7.17 -1.42
N MET A 65 -5.64 -7.20 -2.67
CA MET A 65 -6.15 -6.33 -3.74
C MET A 65 -7.63 -6.58 -4.03
N ARG A 66 -8.06 -7.84 -4.10
CA ARG A 66 -9.50 -8.15 -4.22
C ARG A 66 -10.30 -7.58 -3.08
N ALA A 67 -9.80 -7.69 -1.85
CA ALA A 67 -10.48 -7.13 -0.69
C ALA A 67 -10.56 -5.59 -0.78
N LYS A 68 -9.48 -4.93 -1.19
CA LYS A 68 -9.49 -3.47 -1.40
C LYS A 68 -10.50 -3.03 -2.47
N LEU A 69 -10.82 -3.90 -3.42
CA LEU A 69 -11.82 -3.68 -4.47
C LEU A 69 -13.22 -4.18 -4.13
N GLY A 70 -13.44 -4.79 -2.96
CA GLY A 70 -14.76 -5.33 -2.59
C GLY A 70 -15.13 -6.61 -3.33
N LEU A 71 -14.17 -7.32 -3.93
CA LEU A 71 -14.44 -8.45 -4.82
C LEU A 71 -14.25 -9.80 -4.13
N ARG A 72 -15.19 -10.74 -4.36
CA ARG A 72 -15.07 -12.14 -3.91
C ARG A 72 -14.22 -12.99 -4.85
N THR A 73 -14.26 -12.70 -6.15
CA THR A 73 -13.55 -13.43 -7.20
C THR A 73 -12.46 -12.57 -7.83
N ALA A 74 -11.45 -13.23 -8.41
CA ALA A 74 -10.41 -12.53 -9.15
C ALA A 74 -10.93 -12.07 -10.52
N GLY A 75 -10.39 -10.96 -11.01
CA GLY A 75 -10.65 -10.43 -12.35
C GLY A 75 -9.48 -9.58 -12.83
N THR A 76 -9.42 -9.34 -14.14
CA THR A 76 -8.31 -8.58 -14.78
C THR A 76 -8.24 -7.12 -14.31
N VAL A 77 -9.33 -6.60 -13.74
CA VAL A 77 -9.42 -5.23 -13.19
C VAL A 77 -8.35 -4.93 -12.14
N VAL A 78 -7.80 -5.94 -11.45
CA VAL A 78 -6.72 -5.77 -10.47
C VAL A 78 -5.41 -5.34 -11.13
N ASP A 79 -5.08 -5.95 -12.27
CA ASP A 79 -3.78 -5.80 -12.92
C ASP A 79 -3.65 -4.46 -13.64
N GLU A 80 -4.77 -3.93 -14.11
CA GLU A 80 -4.84 -2.66 -14.86
C GLU A 80 -4.86 -1.43 -13.95
N LEU A 81 -5.27 -1.59 -12.69
CA LEU A 81 -5.55 -0.48 -11.79
C LEU A 81 -4.29 0.30 -11.38
N LEU A 82 -3.24 -0.39 -10.94
CA LEU A 82 -2.04 0.30 -10.44
C LEU A 82 -1.38 1.19 -11.51
N PRO A 83 -1.22 0.73 -12.76
CA PRO A 83 -0.79 1.59 -13.85
C PRO A 83 -1.70 2.81 -14.05
N MET A 84 -3.02 2.65 -14.01
CA MET A 84 -3.96 3.76 -14.16
C MET A 84 -3.81 4.82 -13.05
N LEU A 85 -3.65 4.39 -11.79
CA LEU A 85 -3.42 5.30 -10.67
C LEU A 85 -2.10 6.06 -10.83
N GLN A 86 -1.06 5.36 -11.29
CA GLN A 86 0.25 5.95 -11.53
C GLN A 86 0.19 6.99 -12.66
N ASP A 87 -0.42 6.66 -13.79
CA ASP A 87 -0.52 7.53 -14.97
C ASP A 87 -1.28 8.82 -14.67
N SER A 88 -2.29 8.76 -13.80
CA SER A 88 -3.10 9.92 -13.39
C SER A 88 -2.60 10.61 -12.11
N GLY A 89 -1.52 10.13 -11.48
CA GLY A 89 -0.99 10.73 -10.25
C GLY A 89 -1.95 10.67 -9.05
N VAL A 90 -2.79 9.64 -8.98
CA VAL A 90 -3.87 9.54 -8.00
C VAL A 90 -3.34 9.14 -6.62
N ASP A 91 -3.83 9.79 -5.56
CA ASP A 91 -3.55 9.36 -4.19
C ASP A 91 -4.12 7.96 -3.93
N TYR A 92 -3.22 7.01 -3.67
CA TYR A 92 -3.56 5.59 -3.52
C TYR A 92 -4.63 5.35 -2.45
N THR A 93 -4.47 5.92 -1.26
CA THR A 93 -5.40 5.70 -0.14
C THR A 93 -6.76 6.33 -0.40
N SER A 94 -6.78 7.59 -0.85
CA SER A 94 -8.03 8.30 -1.16
C SER A 94 -8.81 7.62 -2.27
N PHE A 95 -8.15 7.11 -3.32
CA PHE A 95 -8.82 6.37 -4.39
C PHE A 95 -9.63 5.19 -3.85
N PHE A 96 -9.01 4.32 -3.05
CA PHE A 96 -9.70 3.15 -2.51
C PHE A 96 -10.84 3.52 -1.56
N ARG A 97 -10.79 4.69 -0.92
CA ARG A 97 -11.92 5.21 -0.15
C ARG A 97 -13.05 5.73 -1.02
N HIS A 98 -12.76 6.56 -2.02
CA HIS A 98 -13.78 7.04 -2.95
C HIS A 98 -14.39 5.90 -3.77
N LEU A 99 -13.62 4.86 -4.09
CA LEU A 99 -14.15 3.67 -4.78
C LEU A 99 -15.23 2.96 -3.93
N GLY A 100 -15.15 3.03 -2.60
CA GLY A 100 -16.21 2.54 -1.72
C GLY A 100 -17.52 3.31 -1.84
N GLN A 101 -17.49 4.58 -2.26
CA GLN A 101 -18.69 5.36 -2.59
C GLN A 101 -19.22 4.95 -3.98
N ALA A 102 -18.34 4.65 -4.92
CA ALA A 102 -18.71 4.14 -6.24
C ALA A 102 -19.47 2.80 -6.14
N ALA A 103 -19.06 1.92 -5.21
CA ALA A 103 -19.78 0.67 -4.91
C ALA A 103 -21.21 0.92 -4.36
N ARG A 104 -21.47 2.11 -3.80
CA ARG A 104 -22.77 2.55 -3.29
C ARG A 104 -23.58 3.37 -4.31
N GLY A 105 -23.06 3.54 -5.52
CA GLY A 105 -23.73 4.24 -6.61
C GLY A 105 -23.27 5.68 -6.83
N ASP A 106 -22.32 6.21 -6.04
CA ASP A 106 -21.73 7.53 -6.29
C ASP A 106 -20.28 7.40 -6.79
N ALA A 107 -20.12 7.39 -8.11
CA ALA A 107 -18.83 7.23 -8.75
C ALA A 107 -18.03 8.53 -8.88
N GLU A 108 -18.67 9.71 -8.76
CA GLU A 108 -18.05 11.00 -9.05
C GLU A 108 -16.79 11.28 -8.21
N PRO A 109 -16.74 10.98 -6.90
CA PRO A 109 -15.54 11.20 -6.10
C PRO A 109 -14.32 10.40 -6.56
N ALA A 110 -14.53 9.18 -7.08
CA ALA A 110 -13.44 8.36 -7.62
C ALA A 110 -13.08 8.79 -9.04
N ARG A 111 -14.10 9.06 -9.87
CA ARG A 111 -13.98 9.47 -11.26
C ARG A 111 -13.21 10.79 -11.41
N GLY A 112 -13.51 11.76 -10.56
CA GLY A 112 -12.87 13.08 -10.56
C GLY A 112 -11.37 13.08 -10.22
N LEU A 113 -10.80 11.93 -9.81
CA LEU A 113 -9.37 11.79 -9.58
C LEU A 113 -8.57 11.51 -10.87
N PHE A 114 -9.22 11.08 -11.95
CA PHE A 114 -8.54 10.62 -13.16
C PHE A 114 -8.48 11.69 -14.25
N VAL A 115 -7.34 11.74 -14.95
CA VAL A 115 -7.18 12.58 -16.15
C VAL A 115 -7.82 11.89 -17.37
N ASP A 116 -7.56 10.59 -17.54
CA ASP A 116 -8.17 9.76 -18.59
C ASP A 116 -9.48 9.16 -18.10
N LEU A 117 -10.55 9.97 -18.17
CA LEU A 117 -11.88 9.58 -17.74
C LEU A 117 -12.43 8.41 -18.55
N ALA A 118 -12.13 8.33 -19.85
CA ALA A 118 -12.66 7.25 -20.70
C ALA A 118 -12.09 5.89 -20.30
N ARG A 119 -10.78 5.82 -20.02
CA ARG A 119 -10.14 4.61 -19.51
C ARG A 119 -10.67 4.23 -18.14
N PHE A 120 -10.89 5.21 -17.26
CA PHE A 120 -11.47 4.94 -15.95
C PHE A 120 -12.93 4.47 -16.03
N ASP A 121 -13.76 5.08 -16.86
CA ASP A 121 -15.17 4.73 -17.02
C ASP A 121 -15.36 3.29 -17.56
N ASP A 122 -14.50 2.86 -18.49
CA ASP A 122 -14.44 1.46 -18.94
C ASP A 122 -14.08 0.49 -17.81
N TRP A 123 -13.00 0.79 -17.08
CA TRP A 123 -12.55 -0.02 -15.95
C TRP A 123 -13.63 -0.09 -14.85
N LEU A 124 -14.25 1.04 -14.53
CA LEU A 124 -15.29 1.16 -13.51
C LEU A 124 -16.50 0.29 -13.86
N SER A 125 -16.94 0.31 -15.13
CA SER A 125 -18.06 -0.49 -15.61
C SER A 125 -17.78 -1.99 -15.45
N ARG A 126 -16.56 -2.44 -15.80
CA ARG A 126 -16.14 -3.84 -15.61
C ARG A 126 -16.04 -4.22 -14.14
N TRP A 127 -15.51 -3.33 -13.30
CA TRP A 127 -15.43 -3.54 -11.85
C TRP A 127 -16.82 -3.62 -11.21
N GLN A 128 -17.76 -2.73 -11.56
CA GLN A 128 -19.15 -2.76 -11.07
C GLN A 128 -19.87 -4.05 -11.47
N ALA A 129 -19.65 -4.55 -12.68
CA ALA A 129 -20.22 -5.82 -13.14
C ALA A 129 -19.78 -7.04 -12.31
N LEU A 130 -18.67 -6.94 -11.58
CA LEU A 130 -18.20 -7.98 -10.65
C LEU A 130 -18.91 -7.95 -9.28
N GLY A 131 -19.79 -6.97 -9.04
CA GLY A 131 -20.58 -6.86 -7.81
C GLY A 131 -19.74 -6.52 -6.57
N PRO A 132 -19.03 -5.38 -6.54
CA PRO A 132 -18.21 -4.99 -5.41
C PRO A 132 -19.04 -4.70 -4.15
N GLU A 133 -18.57 -5.19 -3.00
CA GLU A 133 -19.21 -4.98 -1.69
C GLU A 133 -18.51 -3.86 -0.91
N ALA A 134 -19.21 -2.75 -0.72
CA ALA A 134 -18.67 -1.56 -0.05
C ALA A 134 -18.28 -1.84 1.41
N GLU A 135 -19.03 -2.69 2.12
CA GLU A 135 -18.76 -3.07 3.51
C GLU A 135 -17.45 -3.84 3.66
N LEU A 136 -17.04 -4.58 2.62
CA LEU A 136 -15.78 -5.30 2.63
C LEU A 136 -14.61 -4.33 2.42
N MET A 137 -14.78 -3.37 1.50
CA MET A 137 -13.82 -2.29 1.26
C MET A 137 -13.61 -1.42 2.50
N ASP A 138 -14.69 -1.13 3.22
CA ASP A 138 -14.67 -0.30 4.42
C ASP A 138 -13.71 -0.81 5.49
N ARG A 139 -13.63 -2.14 5.64
CA ARG A 139 -12.82 -2.83 6.65
C ARG A 139 -11.33 -2.89 6.34
N VAL A 140 -10.93 -2.74 5.08
CA VAL A 140 -9.56 -3.00 4.64
C VAL A 140 -8.87 -1.81 4.00
N ASN A 141 -9.62 -0.83 3.50
CA ASN A 141 -9.08 0.41 2.97
C ASN A 141 -9.00 1.43 4.12
N PRO A 142 -7.83 1.94 4.53
CA PRO A 142 -7.78 2.95 5.59
C PRO A 142 -8.25 4.32 5.08
N ILE A 143 -8.80 5.14 5.98
CA ILE A 143 -9.03 6.58 5.83
C ILE A 143 -7.77 7.34 6.26
N TYR A 144 -7.18 6.94 7.39
CA TYR A 144 -6.04 7.62 7.98
C TYR A 144 -4.78 6.77 7.82
N ILE A 145 -3.73 7.38 7.26
CA ILE A 145 -2.39 6.81 7.19
C ILE A 145 -1.39 7.86 7.69
N PRO A 146 -0.20 7.47 8.19
CA PRO A 146 0.83 8.42 8.60
C PRO A 146 1.48 9.06 7.36
N ARG A 147 0.77 9.99 6.72
CA ARG A 147 1.25 10.73 5.54
C ARG A 147 2.45 11.58 5.94
N ASN A 148 3.49 11.61 5.10
CA ASN A 148 4.76 12.26 5.47
C ASN A 148 4.60 13.72 5.89
N HIS A 149 3.75 14.51 5.22
CA HIS A 149 3.52 15.91 5.60
C HIS A 149 2.94 16.07 7.02
N LEU A 150 2.09 15.14 7.47
CA LEU A 150 1.55 15.12 8.83
C LEU A 150 2.60 14.64 9.84
N VAL A 151 3.46 13.71 9.42
CA VAL A 151 4.58 13.24 10.24
C VAL A 151 5.61 14.35 10.44
N GLU A 152 6.00 15.06 9.38
CA GLU A 152 6.95 16.20 9.45
C GLU A 152 6.41 17.32 10.32
N GLU A 153 5.13 17.68 10.19
CA GLU A 153 4.49 18.65 11.07
C GLU A 153 4.55 18.21 12.55
N ALA A 154 4.24 16.94 12.81
CA ALA A 154 4.26 16.40 14.16
C ALA A 154 5.68 16.38 14.75
N LEU A 155 6.69 16.06 13.95
CA LEU A 155 8.10 16.09 14.34
C LEU A 155 8.59 17.52 14.62
N ALA A 156 8.21 18.48 13.76
CA ALA A 156 8.56 19.88 13.94
C ALA A 156 7.98 20.43 15.26
N ALA A 157 6.68 20.23 15.51
CA ALA A 157 6.05 20.65 16.75
C ALA A 157 6.67 19.97 18.00
N ALA A 158 6.97 18.67 17.91
CA ALA A 158 7.58 17.93 19.00
C ALA A 158 9.00 18.43 19.33
N THR A 159 9.75 18.91 18.35
CA THR A 159 11.08 19.52 18.55
C THR A 159 10.99 20.79 19.40
N ASP A 160 9.89 21.55 19.25
CA ASP A 160 9.58 22.72 20.07
C ASP A 160 8.87 22.37 21.39
N GLY A 161 8.73 21.08 21.71
CA GLY A 161 8.14 20.56 22.94
C GLY A 161 6.62 20.37 22.90
N ASP A 162 5.96 20.60 21.77
CA ASP A 162 4.51 20.39 21.60
C ASP A 162 4.20 19.00 21.03
N LEU A 163 3.75 18.10 21.88
CA LEU A 163 3.37 16.73 21.49
C LEU A 163 1.94 16.59 20.98
N ARG A 164 1.11 17.65 21.02
CA ARG A 164 -0.30 17.55 20.63
C ARG A 164 -0.49 17.06 19.18
N PRO A 165 0.29 17.51 18.18
CA PRO A 165 0.16 16.98 16.81
C PRO A 165 0.52 15.50 16.70
N VAL A 166 1.50 15.01 17.48
CA VAL A 166 1.86 13.59 17.55
C VAL A 166 0.69 12.78 18.12
N GLU A 167 0.15 13.21 19.26
CA GLU A 167 -0.99 12.55 19.91
C GLU A 167 -2.21 12.48 18.99
N ARG A 168 -2.52 13.58 18.28
CA ARG A 168 -3.63 13.65 17.33
C ARG A 168 -3.42 12.78 16.09
N LEU A 169 -2.20 12.75 15.54
CA LEU A 169 -1.88 11.85 14.43
C LEU A 169 -1.97 10.39 14.86
N LEU A 170 -1.42 10.06 16.04
CA LEU A 170 -1.49 8.72 16.61
C LEU A 170 -2.95 8.28 16.83
N GLU A 171 -3.77 9.17 17.39
CA GLU A 171 -5.21 8.97 17.55
C GLU A 171 -5.86 8.62 16.21
N ALA A 172 -5.53 9.36 15.13
CA ALA A 172 -6.05 9.14 13.78
C ALA A 172 -5.68 7.75 13.25
N VAL A 173 -4.39 7.40 13.26
CA VAL A 173 -3.89 6.16 12.64
C VAL A 173 -4.14 4.90 13.47
N THR A 174 -4.49 5.02 14.75
CA THR A 174 -4.86 3.88 15.61
C THR A 174 -6.22 3.29 15.25
N HIS A 175 -7.13 4.11 14.74
CA HIS A 175 -8.43 3.67 14.22
C HIS A 175 -8.58 4.09 12.76
N PRO A 176 -7.76 3.53 11.85
CA PRO A 176 -7.57 4.09 10.53
C PRO A 176 -8.77 3.85 9.61
N TYR A 177 -9.65 2.90 9.94
CA TYR A 177 -10.78 2.50 9.10
C TYR A 177 -12.08 3.22 9.43
N ALA A 178 -12.23 3.78 10.64
CA ALA A 178 -13.47 4.39 11.10
C ALA A 178 -13.40 5.92 10.95
N GLU A 179 -14.31 6.50 10.17
CA GLU A 179 -14.40 7.94 10.03
C GLU A 179 -14.83 8.58 11.35
N ARG A 180 -14.15 9.65 11.74
CA ARG A 180 -14.39 10.33 13.01
C ARG A 180 -14.44 11.85 12.83
N PRO A 181 -15.48 12.51 13.39
CA PRO A 181 -15.58 13.97 13.37
C PRO A 181 -14.33 14.64 13.97
N GLY A 182 -13.88 15.72 13.34
CA GLY A 182 -12.71 16.48 13.76
C GLY A 182 -11.36 15.89 13.34
N LEU A 183 -11.35 14.81 12.55
CA LEU A 183 -10.14 14.22 11.96
C LEU A 183 -10.11 14.32 10.43
N GLU A 184 -10.99 15.10 9.81
CA GLU A 184 -11.13 15.24 8.37
C GLU A 184 -9.82 15.66 7.69
N ARG A 185 -9.02 16.48 8.38
CA ARG A 185 -7.67 16.88 7.94
C ARG A 185 -6.75 15.69 7.69
N TYR A 186 -6.78 14.67 8.53
CA TYR A 186 -5.88 13.52 8.48
C TYR A 186 -6.22 12.55 7.34
N ALA A 187 -7.42 12.68 6.75
CA ALA A 187 -7.82 11.89 5.58
C ALA A 187 -7.27 12.48 4.27
N ARG A 188 -7.00 13.79 4.23
CA ARG A 188 -6.64 14.52 3.00
C ARG A 188 -5.24 14.12 2.49
N PRO A 189 -5.03 14.11 1.16
CA PRO A 189 -3.71 13.92 0.59
C PRO A 189 -2.78 15.07 0.97
N ALA A 190 -1.48 14.91 0.69
CA ALA A 190 -0.53 15.99 0.87
C ALA A 190 -0.92 17.20 0.00
N PRO A 191 -0.76 18.43 0.52
CA PRO A 191 -0.84 19.64 -0.29
C PRO A 191 0.10 19.59 -1.50
N GLU A 192 -0.27 20.24 -2.61
CA GLU A 192 0.53 20.23 -3.85
C GLU A 192 1.94 20.84 -3.64
N ASP A 193 2.05 21.83 -2.76
CA ASP A 193 3.30 22.51 -2.40
C ASP A 193 4.23 21.68 -1.51
N PHE A 194 3.76 20.55 -0.95
CA PHE A 194 4.63 19.63 -0.20
C PHE A 194 5.62 18.89 -1.11
N GLY A 195 5.26 18.70 -2.39
CA GLY A 195 6.14 18.12 -3.41
C GLY A 195 6.56 16.67 -3.15
N ALA A 196 7.65 16.26 -3.82
CA ALA A 196 8.20 14.91 -3.71
C ALA A 196 8.97 14.72 -2.40
N TYR A 197 8.56 13.72 -1.62
CA TYR A 197 9.18 13.44 -0.33
C TYR A 197 10.32 12.42 -0.45
N ARG A 198 11.44 12.70 0.24
CA ARG A 198 12.54 11.77 0.45
C ARG A 198 12.98 11.82 1.91
N THR A 199 13.21 10.65 2.48
CA THR A 199 13.83 10.53 3.79
C THR A 199 15.34 10.67 3.68
N PHE A 200 15.92 11.30 4.69
CA PHE A 200 17.36 11.39 4.88
C PHE A 200 17.68 10.61 6.15
N CYS A 201 18.41 9.51 6.01
CA CYS A 201 18.99 8.87 7.18
C CYS A 201 20.06 9.84 7.69
N GLY A 202 19.85 10.43 8.87
CA GLY A 202 20.92 11.05 9.62
C GLY A 202 21.97 9.97 9.93
N THR A 203 23.20 10.17 9.44
CA THR A 203 24.38 9.55 10.05
C THR A 203 24.76 10.28 11.32
#